data_AF-A0A1I8PI04-F1
#
_entry.id   AF-A0A1I8PI04-F1
#
_cell.length_a   1.000
_cell.length_b   1.000
_cell.length_c   1.000
_cell.angle_alpha   90.00
_cell.angle_beta   90.00
_cell.angle_gamma   90.00
#
_symmetry.space_group_name_H-M   'P 1'
#
loop_
_entity.id
_entity.type
_entity.pdbx_description
1 polymer ?
#
loop_
_entity_poly.entity_id
_entity_poly.type
_entity_poly.pdbx_seq_one_letter_code
_entity_poly.pdbx_strand_id
1 'polypeptide(L)'
;MCYEIGPSLKLICNILKSSTEQNCKGQRFEITQLLKTLNASEKFLVARYFCKLPWNIGSLYILSQLHELRILTASEYILSCDDSPEVQLILNDFLESQYDLITNLFVNSTMDSGNSIRINVILDECLENLFKDLVAKPELNDMAYLKHIHETTTGEILVKIIHKHLGIILKLQQSTATAAFSNFSSWINEGVDELKFPKDLYEKLLQGNIEDSLHYLLKQSSSEAFRDWKYYLIMLQTVCSGNAEKSGPIIRKYLNTRIKHCASVPCKRMMLHILLTARAASATTMDIAKNLNNYGDWYKNNIGEMKFFLKAEEFQNILDLLNQSLAYEAEVDYLEIHAAIAISPPILCGKLVQAYKSKCKQRLQQIKKGYKAIDVNESIVIEDSN
;
A
#
# COMPACT_ATOMS: atom_id res chain seq x y z
N MET A 1 29.98 19.85 -41.07
CA MET A 1 29.71 18.60 -41.82
C MET A 1 28.20 18.39 -41.82
N CYS A 2 27.55 18.46 -42.98
CA CYS A 2 26.17 18.00 -43.15
C CYS A 2 26.22 16.48 -43.28
N TYR A 3 25.59 15.77 -42.34
CA TYR A 3 25.36 14.34 -42.50
C TYR A 3 24.15 14.18 -43.43
N GLU A 4 24.36 13.64 -44.64
CA GLU A 4 23.25 13.25 -45.50
C GLU A 4 22.60 11.99 -44.93
N ILE A 5 21.32 12.11 -44.55
CA ILE A 5 20.50 10.99 -44.09
C ILE A 5 20.21 10.10 -45.29
N GLY A 6 20.55 8.81 -45.19
CA GLY A 6 20.28 7.84 -46.25
C GLY A 6 18.79 7.80 -46.64
N PRO A 7 18.45 7.61 -47.93
CA PRO A 7 17.06 7.62 -48.42
C PRO A 7 16.14 6.61 -47.68
N SER A 8 16.70 5.46 -47.29
CA SER A 8 16.02 4.42 -46.51
C SER A 8 15.60 4.91 -45.12
N LEU A 9 16.48 5.58 -44.40
CA LEU A 9 16.20 6.11 -43.06
C LEU A 9 15.15 7.23 -43.13
N LYS A 10 15.20 8.08 -44.15
CA LYS A 10 14.18 9.11 -44.38
C LYS A 10 12.79 8.50 -44.63
N LEU A 11 12.73 7.43 -45.42
CA LEU A 11 11.49 6.69 -45.65
C LEU A 11 10.93 6.11 -44.34
N ILE A 12 11.79 5.47 -43.54
CA ILE A 12 11.39 4.88 -42.25
C ILE A 12 10.85 5.95 -41.29
N CYS A 13 11.52 7.10 -41.17
CA CYS A 13 11.03 8.19 -40.34
C CYS A 13 9.67 8.73 -40.80
N ASN A 14 9.45 8.86 -42.10
CA ASN A 14 8.16 9.30 -42.65
C ASN A 14 7.04 8.27 -42.39
N ILE A 15 7.35 6.97 -42.52
CA ILE A 15 6.41 5.89 -42.21
C ILE A 15 6.07 5.90 -40.71
N LEU A 16 7.08 6.04 -39.83
CA LEU A 16 6.86 6.15 -38.39
C LEU A 16 5.94 7.32 -38.05
N LYS A 17 6.23 8.52 -38.58
CA LYS A 17 5.41 9.71 -38.32
C LYS A 17 3.95 9.53 -38.80
N SER A 18 3.76 9.05 -40.01
CA SER A 18 2.39 8.82 -40.52
C SER A 18 1.65 7.73 -39.71
N SER A 19 2.38 6.74 -39.21
CA SER A 19 1.81 5.67 -38.38
C SER A 19 1.53 6.09 -36.95
N THR A 20 2.17 7.13 -36.41
CA THR A 20 1.77 7.70 -35.12
C THR A 20 0.50 8.53 -35.23
N GLU A 21 0.29 9.22 -36.36
CA GLU A 21 -0.88 10.05 -36.64
C GLU A 21 -2.16 9.23 -36.95
N GLN A 22 -2.02 7.96 -37.33
CA GLN A 22 -3.14 7.07 -37.71
C GLN A 22 -3.22 5.83 -36.81
N ASN A 23 -4.44 5.36 -36.50
CA ASN A 23 -4.64 4.12 -35.74
C ASN A 23 -4.51 2.88 -36.67
N CYS A 24 -3.31 2.64 -37.19
CA CYS A 24 -3.05 1.62 -38.22
C CYS A 24 -2.55 0.29 -37.65
N LYS A 25 -3.35 -0.35 -36.78
CA LYS A 25 -3.01 -1.68 -36.21
C LYS A 25 -2.64 -2.74 -37.26
N GLY A 26 -3.18 -2.63 -38.48
CA GLY A 26 -2.94 -3.56 -39.60
C GLY A 26 -1.54 -3.51 -40.23
N GLN A 27 -0.73 -2.48 -39.98
CA GLN A 27 0.61 -2.33 -40.56
C GLN A 27 1.75 -2.88 -39.67
N ARG A 28 1.42 -3.66 -38.63
CA ARG A 28 2.40 -4.11 -37.60
C ARG A 28 3.57 -4.83 -38.20
N PHE A 29 3.23 -5.81 -39.02
CA PHE A 29 4.23 -6.68 -39.61
C PHE A 29 5.19 -5.90 -40.49
N GLU A 30 4.68 -4.99 -41.32
CA GLU A 30 5.47 -4.19 -42.26
C GLU A 30 6.46 -3.26 -41.53
N ILE A 31 5.98 -2.51 -40.53
CA ILE A 31 6.83 -1.63 -39.72
C ILE A 31 7.87 -2.44 -38.95
N THR A 32 7.48 -3.54 -38.31
CA THR A 32 8.42 -4.39 -37.58
C THR A 32 9.50 -4.96 -38.50
N GLN A 33 9.17 -5.39 -39.73
CA GLN A 33 10.16 -5.88 -40.69
C GLN A 33 11.12 -4.77 -41.13
N LEU A 34 10.61 -3.57 -41.42
CA LEU A 34 11.44 -2.40 -41.75
C LEU A 34 12.40 -2.03 -40.61
N LEU A 35 11.92 -2.02 -39.37
CA LEU A 35 12.75 -1.70 -38.20
C LEU A 35 13.84 -2.76 -37.95
N LYS A 36 13.62 -4.02 -38.35
CA LYS A 36 14.62 -5.09 -38.25
C LYS A 36 15.79 -4.94 -39.22
N THR A 37 15.64 -4.21 -40.32
CA THR A 37 16.73 -3.98 -41.28
C THR A 37 17.73 -2.92 -40.83
N LEU A 38 17.41 -2.17 -39.77
CA LEU A 38 18.23 -1.06 -39.28
C LEU A 38 19.52 -1.54 -38.62
N ASN A 39 20.63 -0.87 -38.93
CA ASN A 39 21.88 -1.01 -38.19
C ASN A 39 21.85 -0.23 -36.86
N ALA A 40 22.88 -0.37 -36.02
CA ALA A 40 22.92 0.24 -34.69
C ALA A 40 22.81 1.78 -34.72
N SER A 41 23.49 2.44 -35.66
CA SER A 41 23.44 3.91 -35.79
C SER A 41 22.08 4.38 -36.27
N GLU A 42 21.45 3.66 -37.20
CA GLU A 42 20.11 3.98 -37.67
C GLU A 42 19.07 3.77 -36.58
N LYS A 43 19.16 2.68 -35.79
CA LYS A 43 18.30 2.44 -34.62
C LYS A 43 18.38 3.60 -33.63
N PHE A 44 19.59 4.07 -33.33
CA PHE A 44 19.78 5.24 -32.46
C PHE A 44 19.14 6.51 -33.04
N LEU A 45 19.30 6.77 -34.34
CA LEU A 45 18.69 7.93 -34.99
C LEU A 45 17.15 7.84 -35.01
N VAL A 46 16.59 6.64 -35.26
CA VAL A 46 15.15 6.39 -35.20
C VAL A 46 14.61 6.62 -33.80
N ALA A 47 15.26 6.11 -32.77
CA ALA A 47 14.87 6.33 -31.38
C ALA A 47 14.82 7.83 -31.06
N ARG A 48 15.89 8.58 -31.39
CA ARG A 48 15.94 10.03 -31.18
C ARG A 48 14.93 10.81 -32.01
N TYR A 49 14.59 10.34 -33.20
CA TYR A 49 13.55 10.94 -34.02
C TYR A 49 12.17 10.74 -33.40
N PHE A 50 11.86 9.52 -32.97
CA PHE A 50 10.59 9.18 -32.34
C PHE A 50 10.34 10.01 -31.06
N CYS A 51 11.35 10.20 -30.22
CA CYS A 51 11.27 11.08 -29.03
C CYS A 51 10.89 12.54 -29.33
N LYS A 52 11.01 13.01 -30.58
CA LYS A 52 10.65 14.37 -31.00
C LYS A 52 9.27 14.45 -31.64
N LEU A 53 8.60 13.32 -31.85
CA LEU A 53 7.26 13.30 -32.39
C LEU A 53 6.25 13.57 -31.27
N PRO A 54 5.14 14.28 -31.56
CA PRO A 54 4.06 14.45 -30.60
C PRO A 54 3.43 13.10 -30.23
N TRP A 55 2.94 12.97 -28.99
CA TRP A 55 2.16 11.80 -28.60
C TRP A 55 0.78 11.81 -29.28
N ASN A 56 0.51 10.78 -30.07
CA ASN A 56 -0.70 10.62 -30.88
C ASN A 56 -1.26 9.20 -30.70
N ILE A 57 -2.46 8.96 -31.25
CA ILE A 57 -3.20 7.69 -31.08
C ILE A 57 -2.42 6.43 -31.50
N GLY A 58 -1.51 6.55 -32.48
CA GLY A 58 -0.66 5.45 -32.93
C GLY A 58 0.71 5.37 -32.23
N SER A 59 1.10 6.40 -31.46
CA SER A 59 2.41 6.46 -30.80
C SER A 59 2.64 5.30 -29.83
N LEU A 60 1.61 4.95 -29.06
CA LEU A 60 1.63 3.83 -28.13
C LEU A 60 2.04 2.51 -28.79
N TYR A 61 1.48 2.25 -29.97
CA TYR A 61 1.75 1.05 -30.74
C TYR A 61 3.16 1.05 -31.34
N ILE A 62 3.60 2.17 -31.89
CA ILE A 62 4.95 2.29 -32.45
C ILE A 62 5.99 2.13 -31.34
N LEU A 63 5.77 2.73 -30.17
CA LEU A 63 6.65 2.58 -29.01
C LEU A 63 6.74 1.11 -28.57
N SER A 64 5.61 0.39 -28.58
CA SER A 64 5.58 -1.05 -28.30
C SER A 64 6.48 -1.85 -29.25
N GLN A 65 6.43 -1.58 -30.56
CA GLN A 65 7.31 -2.23 -31.53
C GLN A 65 8.79 -1.86 -31.35
N LEU A 66 9.07 -0.58 -31.08
CA LEU A 66 10.44 -0.11 -30.81
C LEU A 66 11.00 -0.76 -29.53
N HIS A 67 10.15 -0.96 -28.52
CA HIS A 67 10.49 -1.64 -27.28
C HIS A 67 10.81 -3.12 -27.50
N GLU A 68 9.93 -3.85 -28.20
CA GLU A 68 10.15 -5.27 -28.55
C GLU A 68 11.46 -5.48 -29.32
N LEU A 69 11.82 -4.55 -30.21
CA LEU A 69 13.04 -4.60 -31.01
C LEU A 69 14.28 -4.02 -30.30
N ARG A 70 14.14 -3.58 -29.04
CA ARG A 70 15.19 -2.95 -28.23
C ARG A 70 15.84 -1.73 -28.93
N ILE A 71 15.03 -0.98 -29.66
CA ILE A 71 15.45 0.26 -30.34
C ILE A 71 15.29 1.45 -29.39
N LEU A 72 14.16 1.49 -28.67
CA LEU A 72 13.85 2.50 -27.67
C LEU A 72 12.98 1.84 -26.60
N THR A 73 13.40 1.90 -25.34
CA THR A 73 12.62 1.38 -24.22
C THR A 73 11.60 2.40 -23.72
N ALA A 74 10.56 1.92 -23.04
CA ALA A 74 9.57 2.80 -22.41
C ALA A 74 10.22 3.75 -21.41
N SER A 75 11.17 3.24 -20.60
CA SER A 75 11.92 4.05 -19.64
C SER A 75 12.76 5.15 -20.31
N GLU A 76 13.45 4.85 -21.41
CA GLU A 76 14.21 5.85 -22.18
C GLU A 76 13.30 6.89 -22.80
N TYR A 77 12.13 6.48 -23.34
CA TYR A 77 11.16 7.38 -23.93
C TYR A 77 10.60 8.35 -22.88
N ILE A 78 10.11 7.84 -21.76
CA ILE A 78 9.53 8.67 -20.69
C ILE A 78 10.55 9.66 -20.11
N LEU A 79 11.81 9.23 -19.95
CA LEU A 79 12.88 10.13 -19.48
C LEU A 79 13.29 11.21 -20.49
N SER A 80 12.93 11.03 -21.77
CA SER A 80 13.16 12.00 -22.84
C SER A 80 12.03 13.03 -22.99
N CYS A 81 10.87 12.78 -22.37
CA CYS A 81 9.76 13.73 -22.32
C CYS A 81 10.07 14.82 -21.29
N ASP A 82 10.03 16.08 -21.73
CA ASP A 82 10.31 17.24 -20.87
C ASP A 82 9.06 17.74 -20.12
N ASP A 83 7.85 17.36 -20.55
CA ASP A 83 6.58 17.87 -20.03
C ASP A 83 5.84 16.86 -19.13
N SER A 84 5.53 17.26 -17.90
CA SER A 84 4.91 16.40 -16.86
C SER A 84 3.48 15.96 -17.22
N PRO A 85 2.58 16.82 -17.71
CA PRO A 85 1.21 16.43 -18.07
C PRO A 85 1.14 15.44 -19.23
N GLU A 86 1.98 15.60 -20.26
CA GLU A 86 2.05 14.65 -21.38
C GLU A 86 2.51 13.28 -20.89
N VAL A 87 3.50 13.22 -19.99
CA VAL A 87 3.96 11.98 -19.37
C VAL A 87 2.83 11.25 -18.65
N GLN A 88 1.99 11.94 -17.89
CA GLN A 88 0.87 11.29 -17.17
C GLN A 88 -0.16 10.69 -18.13
N LEU A 89 -0.46 11.36 -19.26
CA LEU A 89 -1.33 10.81 -20.30
C LEU A 89 -0.74 9.53 -20.92
N ILE A 90 0.55 9.55 -21.23
CA ILE A 90 1.25 8.38 -21.78
C ILE A 90 1.20 7.20 -20.80
N LEU A 91 1.38 7.46 -19.50
CA LEU A 91 1.35 6.40 -18.49
C LEU A 91 -0.05 5.80 -18.31
N ASN A 92 -1.10 6.60 -18.43
CA ASN A 92 -2.47 6.09 -18.43
C ASN A 92 -2.69 5.13 -19.60
N ASP A 93 -2.23 5.48 -20.81
CA ASP A 93 -2.28 4.58 -21.97
C ASP A 93 -1.54 3.26 -21.70
N PHE A 94 -0.41 3.31 -20.97
CA PHE A 94 0.36 2.11 -20.60
C PHE A 94 -0.40 1.24 -19.61
N LEU A 95 -0.96 1.85 -18.55
CA LEU A 95 -1.73 1.19 -17.50
C LEU A 95 -3.02 0.55 -18.04
N GLU A 96 -3.61 1.11 -19.09
CA GLU A 96 -4.82 0.59 -19.71
C GLU A 96 -4.54 -0.55 -20.69
N SER A 97 -3.50 -0.44 -21.53
CA SER A 97 -3.38 -1.32 -22.70
C SER A 97 -1.98 -1.80 -23.10
N GLN A 98 -0.89 -1.29 -22.50
CA GLN A 98 0.49 -1.72 -22.83
C GLN A 98 1.26 -2.14 -21.59
N TYR A 99 0.94 -3.33 -21.08
CA TYR A 99 1.50 -3.80 -19.81
C TYR A 99 3.01 -4.08 -19.87
N ASP A 100 3.56 -4.47 -21.02
CA ASP A 100 5.01 -4.62 -21.16
C ASP A 100 5.76 -3.28 -20.98
N LEU A 101 5.17 -2.17 -21.45
CA LEU A 101 5.77 -0.85 -21.33
C LEU A 101 5.74 -0.37 -19.87
N ILE A 102 4.62 -0.51 -19.16
CA ILE A 102 4.57 -0.13 -17.74
C ILE A 102 5.44 -1.04 -16.87
N THR A 103 5.47 -2.35 -17.16
CA THR A 103 6.37 -3.29 -16.48
C THR A 103 7.84 -2.88 -16.66
N ASN A 104 8.23 -2.44 -17.87
CA ASN A 104 9.58 -1.94 -18.10
C ASN A 104 9.92 -0.76 -17.17
N LEU A 105 9.01 0.20 -16.99
CA LEU A 105 9.23 1.31 -16.06
C LEU A 105 9.37 0.83 -14.62
N PHE A 106 8.47 -0.04 -14.16
CA PHE A 106 8.53 -0.59 -12.81
C PHE A 106 9.86 -1.30 -12.55
N VAL A 107 10.30 -2.17 -13.46
CA VAL A 107 11.59 -2.87 -13.35
C VAL A 107 12.74 -1.88 -13.27
N ASN A 108 12.80 -0.88 -14.18
CA ASN A 108 13.89 0.10 -14.18
C ASN A 108 13.87 1.03 -12.96
N SER A 109 12.70 1.26 -12.35
CA SER A 109 12.58 2.01 -11.09
C SER A 109 13.22 1.29 -9.91
N THR A 110 13.45 -0.02 -9.99
CA THR A 110 14.08 -0.81 -8.90
C THR A 110 15.60 -0.84 -8.93
N MET A 111 16.21 -0.34 -10.02
CA MET A 111 17.65 -0.35 -10.24
C MET A 111 18.32 0.81 -9.50
N ASP A 112 19.57 0.64 -9.07
CA ASP A 112 20.32 1.71 -8.41
C ASP A 112 20.98 2.64 -9.44
N SER A 113 20.22 3.62 -9.95
CA SER A 113 20.70 4.58 -10.94
C SER A 113 20.03 5.95 -10.81
N GLY A 114 20.68 7.02 -11.28
CA GLY A 114 20.05 8.36 -11.31
C GLY A 114 18.74 8.40 -12.11
N ASN A 115 18.66 7.61 -13.18
CA ASN A 115 17.44 7.44 -13.98
C ASN A 115 16.30 6.81 -13.17
N SER A 116 16.62 5.83 -12.31
CA SER A 116 15.61 5.21 -11.44
C SER A 116 14.92 6.22 -10.53
N ILE A 117 15.65 7.21 -10.01
CA ILE A 117 15.10 8.24 -9.11
C ILE A 117 14.01 9.03 -9.84
N ARG A 118 14.32 9.47 -11.07
CA ARG A 118 13.34 10.20 -11.91
C ARG A 118 12.13 9.33 -12.24
N ILE A 119 12.34 8.08 -12.63
CA ILE A 119 11.24 7.14 -12.93
C ILE A 119 10.38 6.90 -11.68
N ASN A 120 10.99 6.78 -10.50
CA ASN A 120 10.25 6.61 -9.25
C ASN A 120 9.31 7.79 -8.97
N VAL A 121 9.77 9.04 -9.14
CA VAL A 121 8.92 10.23 -8.95
C VAL A 121 7.73 10.21 -9.91
N ILE A 122 7.98 9.89 -11.18
CA ILE A 122 6.96 9.82 -12.23
C ILE A 122 5.92 8.73 -11.91
N LEU A 123 6.38 7.53 -11.52
CA LEU A 123 5.51 6.41 -11.15
C LEU A 123 4.73 6.67 -9.87
N ASP A 124 5.33 7.35 -8.89
CA ASP A 124 4.67 7.68 -7.62
C ASP A 124 3.49 8.64 -7.88
N GLU A 125 3.68 9.67 -8.71
CA GLU A 125 2.62 10.60 -9.11
C GLU A 125 1.52 9.87 -9.93
N CYS A 126 1.93 9.04 -10.88
CA CYS A 126 1.02 8.25 -11.72
C CYS A 126 0.13 7.31 -10.88
N LEU A 127 0.73 6.56 -9.96
CA LEU A 127 -0.01 5.67 -9.06
C LEU A 127 -0.88 6.43 -8.07
N GLU A 128 -0.42 7.57 -7.56
CA GLU A 128 -1.22 8.40 -6.65
C GLU A 128 -2.49 8.90 -7.35
N ASN A 129 -2.38 9.37 -8.59
CA ASN A 129 -3.52 9.78 -9.40
C ASN A 129 -4.45 8.60 -9.69
N LEU A 130 -3.90 7.47 -10.15
CA LEU A 130 -4.67 6.25 -10.41
C LEU A 130 -5.48 5.83 -9.17
N PHE A 131 -4.85 5.74 -8.00
CA PHE A 131 -5.56 5.27 -6.81
C PHE A 131 -6.59 6.27 -6.29
N LYS A 132 -6.34 7.59 -6.40
CA LYS A 132 -7.36 8.61 -6.10
C LYS A 132 -8.57 8.47 -7.02
N ASP A 133 -8.32 8.24 -8.31
CA ASP A 133 -9.37 8.02 -9.30
C ASP A 133 -10.15 6.73 -9.01
N LEU A 134 -9.49 5.64 -8.61
CA LEU A 134 -10.13 4.38 -8.25
C LEU A 134 -10.94 4.45 -6.95
N VAL A 135 -10.55 5.30 -6.00
CA VAL A 135 -11.38 5.60 -4.82
C VAL A 135 -12.70 6.26 -5.24
N ALA A 136 -12.66 7.18 -6.20
CA ALA A 136 -13.85 7.89 -6.66
C ALA A 136 -14.69 7.09 -7.68
N LYS A 137 -14.03 6.33 -8.56
CA LYS A 137 -14.62 5.62 -9.70
C LYS A 137 -13.85 4.31 -9.97
N PRO A 138 -14.20 3.22 -9.27
CA PRO A 138 -13.50 1.93 -9.40
C PRO A 138 -13.49 1.31 -10.80
N GLU A 139 -14.44 1.68 -11.67
CA GLU A 139 -14.54 1.13 -13.03
C GLU A 139 -13.62 1.82 -14.04
N LEU A 140 -12.87 2.86 -13.63
CA LEU A 140 -11.95 3.56 -14.54
C LEU A 140 -10.79 2.67 -15.00
N ASN A 141 -10.29 1.80 -14.13
CA ASN A 141 -9.19 0.91 -14.46
C ASN A 141 -9.32 -0.37 -13.63
N ASP A 142 -9.20 -1.52 -14.28
CA ASP A 142 -9.30 -2.82 -13.62
C ASP A 142 -7.96 -3.30 -13.04
N MET A 143 -6.90 -2.52 -13.15
CA MET A 143 -5.53 -2.84 -12.75
C MET A 143 -5.01 -4.16 -13.32
N ALA A 144 -5.44 -4.55 -14.53
CA ALA A 144 -4.98 -5.77 -15.19
C ALA A 144 -3.45 -5.81 -15.39
N TYR A 145 -2.79 -4.65 -15.48
CA TYR A 145 -1.34 -4.54 -15.54
C TYR A 145 -0.62 -5.22 -14.36
N LEU A 146 -1.24 -5.28 -13.17
CA LEU A 146 -0.67 -5.93 -11.99
C LEU A 146 -0.48 -7.42 -12.17
N LYS A 147 -1.46 -8.08 -12.80
CA LYS A 147 -1.39 -9.51 -13.10
C LYS A 147 -0.24 -9.79 -14.06
N HIS A 148 -0.09 -8.96 -15.09
CA HIS A 148 1.03 -9.06 -16.03
C HIS A 148 2.39 -8.89 -15.33
N ILE A 149 2.53 -7.90 -14.44
CA ILE A 149 3.75 -7.71 -13.63
C ILE A 149 4.04 -8.95 -12.80
N HIS A 150 3.04 -9.50 -12.11
CA HIS A 150 3.20 -10.69 -11.27
C HIS A 150 3.64 -11.93 -12.06
N GLU A 151 3.15 -12.09 -13.30
CA GLU A 151 3.50 -13.22 -14.18
C GLU A 151 4.87 -13.07 -14.86
N THR A 152 5.32 -11.84 -15.10
CA THR A 152 6.55 -11.54 -15.86
C THR A 152 7.75 -11.17 -15.00
N THR A 153 7.53 -10.82 -13.73
CA THR A 153 8.57 -10.35 -12.81
C THR A 153 8.63 -11.25 -11.57
N THR A 154 9.83 -11.59 -11.10
CA THR A 154 10.03 -12.48 -9.94
C THR A 154 11.10 -11.96 -9.00
N GLY A 155 11.13 -12.49 -7.77
CA GLY A 155 12.20 -12.23 -6.81
C GLY A 155 12.18 -10.80 -6.25
N GLU A 156 13.36 -10.25 -5.97
CA GLU A 156 13.52 -8.95 -5.30
C GLU A 156 12.85 -7.79 -6.06
N ILE A 157 12.84 -7.85 -7.40
CA ILE A 157 12.21 -6.81 -8.23
C ILE A 157 10.70 -6.77 -7.97
N LEU A 158 10.03 -7.94 -7.96
CA LEU A 158 8.59 -8.02 -7.67
C LEU A 158 8.28 -7.49 -6.26
N VAL A 159 9.10 -7.84 -5.27
CA VAL A 159 8.95 -7.35 -3.89
C VAL A 159 9.06 -5.82 -3.82
N LYS A 160 10.03 -5.22 -4.53
CA LYS A 160 10.14 -3.74 -4.61
C LYS A 160 8.92 -3.10 -5.27
N ILE A 161 8.36 -3.72 -6.31
CA ILE A 161 7.14 -3.24 -6.96
C ILE A 161 5.93 -3.34 -6.02
N ILE A 162 5.78 -4.43 -5.29
CA ILE A 162 4.75 -4.58 -4.24
C ILE A 162 4.88 -3.49 -3.19
N HIS A 163 6.09 -3.26 -2.67
CA HIS A 163 6.34 -2.22 -1.69
C HIS A 163 6.01 -0.83 -2.22
N LYS A 164 6.26 -0.54 -3.50
CA LYS A 164 5.86 0.71 -4.13
C LYS A 164 4.34 0.88 -4.12
N HIS A 165 3.59 -0.10 -4.61
CA HIS A 165 2.12 -0.02 -4.65
C HIS A 165 1.52 0.15 -3.26
N LEU A 166 1.96 -0.66 -2.29
CA LEU A 166 1.55 -0.52 -0.89
C LEU A 166 1.92 0.85 -0.33
N GLY A 167 3.13 1.33 -0.57
CA GLY A 167 3.62 2.62 -0.08
C GLY A 167 2.81 3.82 -0.57
N ILE A 168 2.34 3.79 -1.83
CA ILE A 168 1.48 4.84 -2.37
C ILE A 168 0.06 4.74 -1.79
N ILE A 169 -0.51 3.54 -1.73
CA ILE A 169 -1.87 3.33 -1.17
C ILE A 169 -1.96 3.81 0.28
N LEU A 170 -0.96 3.52 1.10
CA LEU A 170 -0.93 3.98 2.49
C LEU A 170 -1.08 5.51 2.59
N LYS A 171 -0.42 6.25 1.69
CA LYS A 171 -0.35 7.72 1.71
C LYS A 171 -1.58 8.42 1.13
N LEU A 172 -2.55 7.68 0.57
CA LEU A 172 -3.76 8.26 -0.03
C LEU A 172 -4.54 9.16 0.91
N GLN A 173 -4.55 8.84 2.21
CA GLN A 173 -5.19 9.66 3.22
C GLN A 173 -4.42 9.63 4.54
N GLN A 174 -3.88 10.79 4.91
CA GLN A 174 -3.31 10.96 6.24
C GLN A 174 -4.40 10.92 7.32
N SER A 175 -4.13 10.20 8.38
CA SER A 175 -5.01 9.97 9.52
C SER A 175 -4.18 9.72 10.78
N THR A 176 -4.71 10.07 11.95
CA THR A 176 -4.04 9.83 13.25
C THR A 176 -4.57 8.56 13.91
N ALA A 177 -3.90 8.10 14.96
CA ALA A 177 -4.41 6.99 15.78
C ALA A 177 -5.80 7.32 16.37
N THR A 178 -6.03 8.56 16.82
CA THR A 178 -7.35 9.01 17.31
C THR A 178 -8.44 8.87 16.26
N ALA A 179 -8.16 9.27 15.02
CA ALA A 179 -9.09 9.09 13.91
C ALA A 179 -9.35 7.59 13.63
N ALA A 180 -8.31 6.77 13.72
CA ALA A 180 -8.41 5.33 13.51
C ALA A 180 -9.28 4.61 14.55
N PHE A 181 -9.13 4.94 15.84
CA PHE A 181 -10.02 4.39 16.87
C PHE A 181 -11.46 4.89 16.73
N SER A 182 -11.65 6.11 16.24
CA SER A 182 -12.99 6.73 16.12
C SER A 182 -13.78 6.27 14.91
N ASN A 183 -13.11 5.79 13.86
CA ASN A 183 -13.72 5.41 12.59
C ASN A 183 -13.40 3.96 12.21
N PHE A 184 -12.95 3.14 13.16
CA PHE A 184 -12.41 1.81 12.88
C PHE A 184 -13.43 0.97 12.10
N SER A 185 -14.64 0.82 12.63
CA SER A 185 -15.68 -0.01 12.01
C SER A 185 -16.09 0.55 10.65
N SER A 186 -16.19 1.88 10.53
CA SER A 186 -16.50 2.55 9.26
C SER A 186 -15.46 2.27 8.19
N TRP A 187 -14.16 2.37 8.51
CA TRP A 187 -13.09 2.17 7.52
C TRP A 187 -12.92 0.71 7.13
N ILE A 188 -13.11 -0.22 8.08
CA ILE A 188 -13.12 -1.65 7.77
C ILE A 188 -14.26 -2.00 6.82
N ASN A 189 -15.47 -1.48 7.07
CA ASN A 189 -16.61 -1.73 6.19
C ASN A 189 -16.42 -1.05 4.81
N GLU A 190 -15.91 0.19 4.78
CA GLU A 190 -15.56 0.88 3.54
C GLU A 190 -14.59 0.04 2.68
N GLY A 191 -13.53 -0.51 3.30
CA GLY A 191 -12.57 -1.38 2.63
C GLY A 191 -13.16 -2.68 2.08
N VAL A 192 -14.26 -3.15 2.66
CA VAL A 192 -14.92 -4.41 2.30
C VAL A 192 -16.03 -4.19 1.27
N ASP A 193 -16.87 -3.17 1.44
CA ASP A 193 -18.10 -2.99 0.69
C ASP A 193 -17.99 -1.93 -0.40
N GLU A 194 -17.15 -0.90 -0.20
CA GLU A 194 -17.11 0.29 -1.07
C GLU A 194 -15.85 0.30 -1.96
N LEU A 195 -14.70 -0.12 -1.42
CA LEU A 195 -13.44 -0.11 -2.15
C LEU A 195 -13.16 -1.43 -2.86
N LYS A 196 -13.13 -1.38 -4.20
CA LYS A 196 -12.78 -2.53 -5.05
C LYS A 196 -11.26 -2.73 -5.16
N PHE A 197 -10.50 -1.65 -5.29
CA PHE A 197 -9.07 -1.69 -5.61
C PHE A 197 -8.19 -2.43 -4.57
N PRO A 198 -8.46 -2.42 -3.24
CA PRO A 198 -7.65 -3.19 -2.31
C PRO A 198 -7.73 -4.70 -2.58
N LYS A 199 -8.93 -5.20 -2.93
CA LYS A 199 -9.15 -6.61 -3.28
C LYS A 199 -8.49 -6.96 -4.61
N ASP A 200 -8.66 -6.12 -5.63
CA ASP A 200 -7.99 -6.29 -6.92
C ASP A 200 -6.46 -6.33 -6.76
N LEU A 201 -5.88 -5.45 -5.93
CA LEU A 201 -4.45 -5.47 -5.64
C LEU A 201 -4.03 -6.77 -4.96
N TYR A 202 -4.82 -7.24 -3.99
CA TYR A 202 -4.56 -8.52 -3.33
C TYR A 202 -4.55 -9.67 -4.33
N GLU A 203 -5.60 -9.81 -5.13
CA GLU A 203 -5.79 -10.90 -6.09
C GLU A 203 -4.73 -10.87 -7.20
N LYS A 204 -4.38 -9.69 -7.70
CA LYS A 204 -3.53 -9.54 -8.89
C LYS A 204 -2.04 -9.42 -8.55
N LEU A 205 -1.68 -9.02 -7.32
CA LEU A 205 -0.28 -8.76 -6.94
C LEU A 205 0.16 -9.42 -5.62
N LEU A 206 -0.66 -9.35 -4.55
CA LEU A 206 -0.19 -9.70 -3.20
C LEU A 206 -0.36 -11.17 -2.83
N GLN A 207 -1.30 -11.90 -3.45
CA GLN A 207 -1.67 -13.27 -3.07
C GLN A 207 -0.47 -14.22 -3.06
N GLY A 208 0.48 -14.05 -3.99
CA GLY A 208 1.72 -14.82 -4.06
C GLY A 208 2.80 -14.42 -3.04
N ASN A 209 2.70 -13.22 -2.45
CA ASN A 209 3.75 -12.56 -1.67
C ASN A 209 3.21 -11.99 -0.34
N ILE A 210 2.36 -12.77 0.34
CA ILE A 210 1.69 -12.36 1.59
C ILE A 210 2.70 -11.98 2.69
N GLU A 211 3.78 -12.75 2.83
CA GLU A 211 4.77 -12.52 3.89
C GLU A 211 5.48 -11.17 3.71
N ASP A 212 6.01 -10.89 2.52
CA ASP A 212 6.65 -9.60 2.21
C ASP A 212 5.67 -8.43 2.35
N SER A 213 4.43 -8.60 1.88
CA SER A 213 3.38 -7.60 1.99
C SER A 213 3.08 -7.25 3.46
N LEU A 214 2.91 -8.26 4.32
CA LEU A 214 2.68 -8.06 5.74
C LEU A 214 3.90 -7.44 6.43
N HIS A 215 5.11 -7.93 6.16
CA HIS A 215 6.32 -7.36 6.73
C HIS A 215 6.48 -5.89 6.36
N TYR A 216 6.18 -5.51 5.12
CA TYR A 216 6.17 -4.11 4.70
C TYR A 216 5.16 -3.27 5.48
N LEU A 217 3.89 -3.68 5.52
CA LEU A 217 2.83 -2.95 6.23
C LEU A 217 3.15 -2.77 7.72
N LEU A 218 3.62 -3.84 8.38
CA LEU A 218 3.97 -3.83 9.80
C LEU A 218 5.23 -2.98 10.08
N LYS A 219 6.19 -2.95 9.15
CA LYS A 219 7.37 -2.09 9.23
C LYS A 219 7.00 -0.61 9.09
N GLN A 220 6.21 -0.24 8.07
CA GLN A 220 5.82 1.16 7.84
C GLN A 220 5.02 1.74 9.02
N SER A 221 4.07 0.96 9.52
CA SER A 221 3.23 1.34 10.67
C SER A 221 3.97 1.43 12.01
N SER A 222 5.21 0.95 12.08
CA SER A 222 6.08 1.08 13.26
C SER A 222 6.93 2.34 13.26
N SER A 223 6.86 3.18 12.21
CA SER A 223 7.59 4.45 12.13
C SER A 223 7.10 5.47 13.17
N GLU A 224 7.97 6.40 13.56
CA GLU A 224 7.64 7.30 14.68
C GLU A 224 6.53 8.29 14.35
N ALA A 225 6.50 8.78 13.12
CA ALA A 225 5.54 9.77 12.63
C ALA A 225 4.44 9.11 11.76
N PHE A 226 4.07 7.87 12.06
CA PHE A 226 3.11 7.13 11.25
C PHE A 226 1.73 7.81 11.23
N ARG A 227 1.27 8.19 10.03
CA ARG A 227 0.02 8.92 9.79
C ARG A 227 -0.85 8.29 8.71
N ASP A 228 -0.67 7.01 8.39
CA ASP A 228 -1.34 6.36 7.26
C ASP A 228 -2.34 5.29 7.71
N TRP A 229 -3.06 5.56 8.82
CA TRP A 229 -3.84 4.55 9.53
C TRP A 229 -5.00 3.96 8.72
N LYS A 230 -5.79 4.77 8.01
CA LYS A 230 -6.96 4.28 7.27
C LYS A 230 -6.60 3.15 6.30
N TYR A 231 -5.72 3.44 5.36
CA TYR A 231 -5.34 2.46 4.35
C TYR A 231 -4.41 1.37 4.89
N TYR A 232 -3.68 1.61 5.97
CA TYR A 232 -2.99 0.54 6.69
C TYR A 232 -3.95 -0.51 7.23
N LEU A 233 -5.03 -0.09 7.89
CA LEU A 233 -6.02 -1.02 8.45
C LEU A 233 -6.75 -1.78 7.35
N ILE A 234 -7.17 -1.07 6.29
CA ILE A 234 -7.84 -1.68 5.13
C ILE A 234 -6.93 -2.70 4.44
N MET A 235 -5.67 -2.35 4.15
CA MET A 235 -4.74 -3.28 3.50
C MET A 235 -4.37 -4.47 4.39
N LEU A 236 -4.14 -4.23 5.69
CA LEU A 236 -3.87 -5.30 6.65
C LEU A 236 -5.03 -6.30 6.71
N GLN A 237 -6.25 -5.79 6.83
CA GLN A 237 -7.47 -6.60 6.82
C GLN A 237 -7.60 -7.37 5.51
N THR A 238 -7.42 -6.69 4.36
CA THR A 238 -7.51 -7.30 3.03
C THR A 238 -6.56 -8.50 2.90
N VAL A 239 -5.29 -8.32 3.25
CA VAL A 239 -4.29 -9.41 3.18
C VAL A 239 -4.62 -10.55 4.16
N CYS A 240 -5.08 -10.23 5.37
CA CYS A 240 -5.46 -11.24 6.36
C CYS A 240 -6.71 -12.03 5.94
N SER A 241 -7.68 -11.36 5.31
CA SER A 241 -8.93 -11.97 4.84
C SER A 241 -8.71 -12.88 3.63
N GLY A 242 -7.80 -12.52 2.72
CA GLY A 242 -7.56 -13.30 1.51
C GLY A 242 -6.88 -14.65 1.75
N ASN A 243 -6.03 -14.77 2.78
CA ASN A 243 -5.45 -16.06 3.18
C ASN A 243 -5.07 -16.08 4.67
N ALA A 244 -6.05 -16.44 5.51
CA ALA A 244 -5.89 -16.52 6.96
C ALA A 244 -4.89 -17.60 7.41
N GLU A 245 -4.73 -18.69 6.64
CA GLU A 245 -3.81 -19.78 6.97
C GLU A 245 -2.35 -19.33 6.91
N LYS A 246 -1.98 -18.55 5.88
CA LYS A 246 -0.64 -17.98 5.74
C LYS A 246 -0.43 -16.73 6.60
N SER A 247 -1.38 -15.80 6.62
CA SER A 247 -1.24 -14.53 7.33
C SER A 247 -1.35 -14.68 8.86
N GLY A 248 -2.22 -15.56 9.35
CA GLY A 248 -2.51 -15.72 10.77
C GLY A 248 -1.29 -16.00 11.66
N PRO A 249 -0.42 -16.98 11.31
CA PRO A 249 0.82 -17.23 12.07
C PRO A 249 1.77 -16.03 12.10
N ILE A 250 1.89 -15.29 11.00
CA ILE A 250 2.76 -14.10 10.88
C ILE A 250 2.27 -13.00 11.82
N ILE A 251 0.97 -12.66 11.73
CA ILE A 251 0.36 -11.65 12.60
C ILE A 251 0.44 -12.04 14.07
N ARG A 252 0.14 -13.30 14.40
CA ARG A 252 0.22 -13.79 15.78
C ARG A 252 1.64 -13.65 16.33
N LYS A 253 2.65 -14.06 15.56
CA LYS A 253 4.07 -13.92 15.94
C LYS A 253 4.44 -12.45 16.15
N TYR A 254 4.02 -11.56 15.24
CA TYR A 254 4.25 -10.13 15.35
C TYR A 254 3.62 -9.54 16.62
N LEU A 255 2.32 -9.72 16.82
CA LEU A 255 1.60 -9.17 17.97
C LEU A 255 2.15 -9.69 19.30
N ASN A 256 2.45 -10.98 19.41
CA ASN A 256 3.04 -11.56 20.63
C ASN A 256 4.42 -10.96 20.94
N THR A 257 5.24 -10.77 19.90
CA THR A 257 6.57 -10.16 20.05
C THR A 257 6.44 -8.71 20.48
N ARG A 258 5.50 -7.96 19.89
CA ARG A 258 5.26 -6.54 20.21
C ARG A 258 4.68 -6.35 21.60
N ILE A 259 3.79 -7.23 22.06
CA ILE A 259 3.28 -7.19 23.45
C ILE A 259 4.42 -7.38 24.44
N LYS A 260 5.28 -8.39 24.24
CA LYS A 260 6.44 -8.62 25.12
C LYS A 260 7.37 -7.41 25.13
N HIS A 261 7.69 -6.87 23.96
CA HIS A 261 8.52 -5.67 23.86
C HIS A 261 7.88 -4.46 24.55
N CYS A 262 6.57 -4.26 24.37
CA CYS A 262 5.79 -3.19 25.00
C CYS A 262 5.69 -3.34 26.52
N ALA A 263 5.74 -4.57 27.03
CA ALA A 263 5.74 -4.82 28.47
C ALA A 263 7.09 -4.45 29.11
N SER A 264 8.20 -4.68 28.40
CA SER A 264 9.56 -4.35 28.86
C SER A 264 9.94 -2.88 28.59
N VAL A 265 9.45 -2.28 27.50
CA VAL A 265 9.69 -0.89 27.11
C VAL A 265 8.32 -0.22 26.88
N PRO A 266 7.71 0.33 27.94
CA PRO A 266 6.35 0.83 27.87
C PRO A 266 6.23 2.01 26.90
N CYS A 267 5.37 1.87 25.90
CA CYS A 267 5.13 2.91 24.90
C CYS A 267 3.65 2.94 24.50
N LYS A 268 2.98 4.06 24.81
CA LYS A 268 1.56 4.27 24.49
C LYS A 268 1.27 4.09 23.00
N ARG A 269 2.09 4.69 22.13
CA ARG A 269 1.94 4.56 20.66
C ARG A 269 2.00 3.11 20.20
N MET A 270 2.93 2.33 20.76
CA MET A 270 3.03 0.90 20.44
C MET A 270 1.80 0.11 20.92
N MET A 271 1.25 0.44 22.09
CA MET A 271 0.00 -0.18 22.56
C MET A 271 -1.18 0.13 21.63
N LEU A 272 -1.35 1.40 21.23
CA LEU A 272 -2.38 1.81 20.27
C LEU A 272 -2.25 1.03 18.94
N HIS A 273 -1.02 0.88 18.46
CA HIS A 273 -0.70 0.09 17.27
C HIS A 273 -1.06 -1.38 17.42
N ILE A 274 -0.69 -2.02 18.54
CA ILE A 274 -1.04 -3.42 18.82
C ILE A 274 -2.56 -3.61 18.80
N LEU A 275 -3.32 -2.72 19.46
CA LEU A 275 -4.77 -2.80 19.53
C LEU A 275 -5.43 -2.68 18.14
N LEU A 276 -5.08 -1.66 17.36
CA LEU A 276 -5.65 -1.45 16.03
C LEU A 276 -5.25 -2.56 15.04
N THR A 277 -3.99 -3.00 15.08
CA THR A 277 -3.50 -4.12 14.25
C THR A 277 -4.25 -5.40 14.57
N ALA A 278 -4.45 -5.71 15.85
CA ALA A 278 -5.20 -6.89 16.27
C ALA A 278 -6.67 -6.84 15.84
N ARG A 279 -7.31 -5.67 15.89
CA ARG A 279 -8.69 -5.50 15.41
C ARG A 279 -8.79 -5.75 13.91
N ALA A 280 -7.96 -5.08 13.10
CA ALA A 280 -7.98 -5.21 11.64
C ALA A 280 -7.65 -6.64 11.19
N ALA A 281 -6.67 -7.29 11.81
CA ALA A 281 -6.32 -8.67 11.48
C ALA A 281 -7.35 -9.71 11.96
N SER A 282 -8.25 -9.33 12.88
CA SER A 282 -9.37 -10.19 13.32
C SER A 282 -10.63 -9.99 12.47
N ALA A 283 -10.72 -8.89 11.73
CA ALA A 283 -11.85 -8.50 10.89
C ALA A 283 -11.82 -9.15 9.49
N THR A 284 -11.67 -10.48 9.45
CA THR A 284 -11.39 -11.22 8.21
C THR A 284 -12.63 -11.74 7.48
N THR A 285 -13.82 -11.47 8.00
CA THR A 285 -15.08 -11.99 7.44
C THR A 285 -16.11 -10.88 7.24
N MET A 286 -17.14 -11.15 6.42
CA MET A 286 -18.31 -10.28 6.29
C MET A 286 -19.20 -10.27 7.54
N ASP A 287 -18.97 -11.19 8.48
CA ASP A 287 -19.75 -11.32 9.70
C ASP A 287 -19.09 -10.52 10.84
N ILE A 288 -19.72 -9.39 11.19
CA ILE A 288 -19.26 -8.50 12.26
C ILE A 288 -19.18 -9.25 13.60
N ALA A 289 -20.15 -10.10 13.94
CA ALA A 289 -20.16 -10.83 15.20
C ALA A 289 -18.99 -11.83 15.24
N LYS A 290 -18.70 -12.51 14.13
CA LYS A 290 -17.53 -13.39 14.01
C LYS A 290 -16.22 -12.60 14.14
N ASN A 291 -16.12 -11.43 13.52
CA ASN A 291 -14.95 -10.56 13.63
C ASN A 291 -14.70 -10.09 15.08
N LEU A 292 -15.77 -9.71 15.79
CA LEU A 292 -15.73 -9.36 17.21
C LEU A 292 -15.31 -10.56 18.07
N ASN A 293 -15.83 -11.76 17.80
CA ASN A 293 -15.41 -12.98 18.49
C ASN A 293 -13.93 -13.30 18.26
N ASN A 294 -13.43 -13.19 17.02
CA ASN A 294 -12.02 -13.38 16.70
C ASN A 294 -11.13 -12.40 17.49
N TYR A 295 -11.52 -11.13 17.58
CA TYR A 295 -10.82 -10.15 18.38
C TYR A 295 -10.90 -10.47 19.88
N GLY A 296 -12.07 -10.92 20.36
CA GLY A 296 -12.26 -11.38 21.73
C GLY A 296 -11.34 -12.55 22.08
N ASP A 297 -11.21 -13.54 21.21
CA ASP A 297 -10.28 -14.65 21.38
C ASP A 297 -8.83 -14.17 21.43
N TRP A 298 -8.45 -13.26 20.53
CA TRP A 298 -7.13 -12.62 20.58
C TRP A 298 -6.92 -11.90 21.91
N TYR A 299 -7.87 -11.08 22.36
CA TYR A 299 -7.77 -10.30 23.59
C TYR A 299 -7.70 -11.21 24.83
N LYS A 300 -8.49 -12.28 24.87
CA LYS A 300 -8.43 -13.29 25.94
C LYS A 300 -7.04 -13.92 26.02
N ASN A 301 -6.52 -14.42 24.90
CA ASN A 301 -5.26 -15.15 24.87
C ASN A 301 -4.05 -14.24 25.13
N ASN A 302 -4.12 -12.96 24.76
CA ASN A 302 -2.97 -12.05 24.81
C ASN A 302 -3.00 -11.02 25.94
N ILE A 303 -4.18 -10.65 26.43
CA ILE A 303 -4.37 -9.70 27.53
C ILE A 303 -4.99 -10.40 28.74
N GLY A 304 -6.03 -11.22 28.51
CA GLY A 304 -6.71 -11.97 29.58
C GLY A 304 -5.78 -12.95 30.31
N GLU A 305 -4.89 -13.57 29.56
CA GLU A 305 -3.98 -14.63 30.02
C GLU A 305 -2.52 -14.17 30.18
N MET A 306 -2.28 -12.86 30.16
CA MET A 306 -0.91 -12.30 30.13
C MET A 306 -0.05 -12.60 31.36
N LYS A 307 -0.64 -12.99 32.50
CA LYS A 307 0.11 -13.46 33.67
C LYS A 307 0.97 -14.71 33.41
N PHE A 308 0.63 -15.50 32.39
CA PHE A 308 1.35 -16.75 32.11
C PHE A 308 2.65 -16.51 31.35
N PHE A 309 2.84 -15.33 30.77
CA PHE A 309 4.01 -15.01 29.95
C PHE A 309 4.64 -13.64 30.24
N LEU A 310 4.09 -12.86 31.17
CA LEU A 310 4.67 -11.61 31.67
C LEU A 310 4.94 -11.69 33.18
N LYS A 311 6.02 -11.04 33.62
CA LYS A 311 6.31 -10.80 35.05
C LYS A 311 5.32 -9.79 35.65
N ALA A 312 5.31 -9.67 36.97
CA ALA A 312 4.39 -8.76 37.67
C ALA A 312 4.57 -7.29 37.24
N GLU A 313 5.80 -6.81 37.07
CA GLU A 313 6.09 -5.44 36.60
C GLU A 313 5.66 -5.23 35.14
N GLU A 314 6.02 -6.16 34.26
CA GLU A 314 5.61 -6.18 32.84
C GLU A 314 4.07 -6.19 32.69
N PHE A 315 3.38 -6.95 33.55
CA PHE A 315 1.92 -6.97 33.62
C PHE A 315 1.35 -5.60 34.02
N GLN A 316 1.96 -4.94 35.02
CA GLN A 316 1.54 -3.60 35.45
C GLN A 316 1.73 -2.58 34.33
N ASN A 317 2.86 -2.62 33.63
CA ASN A 317 3.15 -1.76 32.49
C ASN A 317 2.08 -1.89 31.40
N ILE A 318 1.72 -3.11 31.01
CA ILE A 318 0.67 -3.34 30.01
C ILE A 318 -0.69 -2.82 30.49
N LEU A 319 -1.07 -3.06 31.75
CA LEU A 319 -2.32 -2.53 32.30
C LEU A 319 -2.33 -1.00 32.32
N ASP A 320 -1.22 -0.36 32.65
CA ASP A 320 -1.13 1.10 32.64
C ASP A 320 -1.28 1.66 31.22
N LEU A 321 -0.61 1.06 30.23
CA LEU A 321 -0.76 1.43 28.83
C LEU A 321 -2.18 1.22 28.30
N LEU A 322 -2.84 0.13 28.70
CA LEU A 322 -4.25 -0.11 28.38
C LEU A 322 -5.15 0.97 29.00
N ASN A 323 -4.89 1.37 30.26
CA ASN A 323 -5.59 2.48 30.91
C ASN A 323 -5.40 3.80 30.13
N GLN A 324 -4.18 4.12 29.71
CA GLN A 324 -3.88 5.32 28.94
C GLN A 324 -4.56 5.30 27.55
N SER A 325 -4.74 4.12 26.97
CA SER A 325 -5.37 3.93 25.65
C SER A 325 -6.89 4.14 25.67
N LEU A 326 -7.55 4.03 26.84
CA LEU A 326 -9.02 4.17 26.95
C LEU A 326 -9.56 5.52 26.46
N ALA A 327 -8.76 6.58 26.49
CA ALA A 327 -9.16 7.90 26.00
C ALA A 327 -9.45 7.90 24.48
N TYR A 328 -8.82 6.99 23.74
CA TYR A 328 -8.98 6.85 22.29
C TYR A 328 -10.20 6.01 21.92
N GLU A 329 -10.65 5.13 22.82
CA GLU A 329 -11.74 4.20 22.54
C GLU A 329 -13.06 4.93 22.27
N ALA A 330 -13.63 4.67 21.10
CA ALA A 330 -14.92 5.21 20.65
C ALA A 330 -15.89 4.12 20.19
N GLU A 331 -15.39 2.93 19.85
CA GLU A 331 -16.18 1.79 19.40
C GLU A 331 -16.72 0.98 20.59
N VAL A 332 -18.05 0.95 20.73
CA VAL A 332 -18.71 0.30 21.87
C VAL A 332 -18.39 -1.19 21.93
N ASP A 333 -18.52 -1.91 20.82
CA ASP A 333 -18.40 -3.38 20.78
C ASP A 333 -17.00 -3.85 21.21
N TYR A 334 -15.96 -3.17 20.76
CA TYR A 334 -14.58 -3.48 21.14
C TYR A 334 -14.31 -3.18 22.62
N LEU A 335 -14.85 -2.07 23.14
CA LEU A 335 -14.69 -1.73 24.55
C LEU A 335 -15.54 -2.64 25.47
N GLU A 336 -16.65 -3.18 24.99
CA GLU A 336 -17.42 -4.21 25.70
C GLU A 336 -16.62 -5.50 25.86
N ILE A 337 -15.88 -5.93 24.82
CA ILE A 337 -14.91 -7.03 24.92
C ILE A 337 -13.87 -6.74 26.01
N HIS A 338 -13.28 -5.54 26.00
CA HIS A 338 -12.29 -5.12 27.00
C HIS A 338 -12.88 -5.08 28.41
N ALA A 339 -14.16 -4.79 28.58
CA ALA A 339 -14.82 -4.79 29.89
C ALA A 339 -15.21 -6.21 30.35
N ALA A 340 -15.62 -7.08 29.44
CA ALA A 340 -16.20 -8.39 29.74
C ALA A 340 -15.16 -9.50 29.97
N ILE A 341 -14.09 -9.56 29.17
CA ILE A 341 -13.13 -10.67 29.22
C ILE A 341 -12.33 -10.64 30.52
N ALA A 342 -12.32 -11.72 31.29
CA ALA A 342 -11.54 -11.78 32.53
C ALA A 342 -10.02 -11.62 32.26
N ILE A 343 -9.35 -10.81 33.08
CA ILE A 343 -7.89 -10.70 33.09
C ILE A 343 -7.40 -11.38 34.36
N SER A 344 -6.61 -12.42 34.18
CA SER A 344 -6.01 -13.17 35.29
C SER A 344 -4.82 -12.39 35.85
N PRO A 345 -4.87 -11.91 37.10
CA PRO A 345 -3.78 -11.11 37.66
C PRO A 345 -2.69 -12.01 38.27
N PRO A 346 -1.41 -11.56 38.26
CA PRO A 346 -0.41 -11.99 39.21
C PRO A 346 -0.80 -11.65 40.65
N ILE A 347 -0.10 -12.24 41.61
CA ILE A 347 -0.26 -11.95 43.04
C ILE A 347 -0.16 -10.42 43.27
N LEU A 348 -1.06 -9.87 44.11
CA LEU A 348 -1.19 -8.43 44.42
C LEU A 348 -1.65 -7.49 43.27
N CYS A 349 -1.77 -7.97 42.03
CA CYS A 349 -2.20 -7.12 40.90
C CYS A 349 -3.72 -7.06 40.69
N GLY A 350 -4.51 -7.77 41.52
CA GLY A 350 -5.97 -7.85 41.37
C GLY A 350 -6.69 -6.49 41.43
N LYS A 351 -6.25 -5.58 42.30
CA LYS A 351 -6.82 -4.22 42.40
C LYS A 351 -6.61 -3.41 41.11
N LEU A 352 -5.47 -3.58 40.44
CA LEU A 352 -5.16 -2.88 39.18
C LEU A 352 -6.09 -3.33 38.06
N VAL A 353 -6.35 -4.64 37.96
CA VAL A 353 -7.33 -5.19 37.00
C VAL A 353 -8.71 -4.63 37.29
N GLN A 354 -9.16 -4.64 38.55
CA GLN A 354 -10.48 -4.09 38.92
C GLN A 354 -10.60 -2.61 38.56
N ALA A 355 -9.56 -1.81 38.80
CA ALA A 355 -9.53 -0.39 38.46
C ALA A 355 -9.64 -0.17 36.94
N TYR A 356 -8.86 -0.91 36.14
CA TYR A 356 -8.94 -0.85 34.68
C TYR A 356 -10.35 -1.22 34.17
N LYS A 357 -10.92 -2.33 34.65
CA LYS A 357 -12.26 -2.77 34.26
C LYS A 357 -13.35 -1.75 34.62
N SER A 358 -13.22 -1.11 35.79
CA SER A 358 -14.12 -0.02 36.19
C SER A 358 -14.04 1.16 35.21
N LYS A 359 -12.83 1.56 34.81
CA LYS A 359 -12.62 2.62 33.81
C LYS A 359 -13.17 2.25 32.43
N CYS A 360 -13.04 0.99 31.99
CA CYS A 360 -13.70 0.52 30.76
C CYS A 360 -15.21 0.72 30.83
N LYS A 361 -15.86 0.29 31.93
CA LYS A 361 -17.31 0.45 32.13
C LYS A 361 -17.73 1.92 32.18
N GLN A 362 -16.95 2.77 32.84
CA GLN A 362 -17.19 4.20 32.89
C GLN A 362 -17.10 4.82 31.50
N ARG A 363 -16.06 4.48 30.72
CA ARG A 363 -15.90 4.95 29.34
C ARG A 363 -17.04 4.47 28.43
N LEU A 364 -17.48 3.21 28.56
CA LEU A 364 -18.66 2.70 27.86
C LEU A 364 -19.90 3.54 28.14
N GLN A 365 -20.15 3.89 29.41
CA GLN A 365 -21.28 4.74 29.78
C GLN A 365 -21.15 6.15 29.19
N GLN A 366 -19.94 6.71 29.11
CA GLN A 366 -19.70 8.01 28.47
C GLN A 366 -20.01 7.97 26.98
N ILE A 367 -19.53 6.96 26.25
CA ILE A 367 -19.78 6.80 24.81
C ILE A 367 -21.29 6.64 24.56
N LYS A 368 -21.98 5.79 25.35
CA LYS A 368 -23.44 5.59 25.25
C LYS A 368 -24.25 6.86 25.55
N LYS A 369 -23.68 7.80 26.30
CA LYS A 369 -24.26 9.14 26.57
C LYS A 369 -23.89 10.19 25.51
N GLY A 370 -23.15 9.82 24.46
CA GLY A 370 -22.76 10.70 23.36
C GLY A 370 -21.44 11.45 23.55
N TYR A 371 -20.68 11.19 24.63
CA TYR A 371 -19.34 11.77 24.79
C TYR A 371 -18.34 11.04 23.88
N LYS A 372 -17.85 11.72 22.84
CA LYS A 372 -16.80 11.20 21.94
C LYS A 372 -15.44 11.15 22.64
N ALA A 373 -14.44 10.56 21.97
CA ALA A 373 -13.04 10.59 22.41
C ALA A 373 -12.63 12.02 22.78
N ILE A 374 -11.88 12.16 23.88
CA ILE A 374 -11.34 13.46 24.28
C ILE A 374 -10.40 13.88 23.16
N ASP A 375 -10.48 15.14 22.73
CA ASP A 375 -9.53 15.73 21.80
C ASP A 375 -8.17 15.76 22.49
N VAL A 376 -7.41 14.66 22.35
CA VAL A 376 -6.04 14.57 22.85
C VAL A 376 -5.20 15.40 21.88
N ASN A 377 -5.21 16.72 22.08
CA ASN A 377 -4.22 17.60 21.49
C ASN A 377 -2.85 17.04 21.89
N GLU A 378 -2.17 16.39 20.94
CA GLU A 378 -0.76 16.04 21.05
C GLU A 378 0.07 17.33 20.93
N SER A 379 -0.08 18.24 21.90
CA SER A 379 0.89 19.30 22.12
C SER A 379 2.13 18.63 22.69
N ILE A 380 3.11 18.39 21.82
CA ILE A 380 4.48 18.10 22.19
C ILE A 380 4.96 19.31 23.00
N VAL A 381 4.92 19.21 24.33
CA VAL A 381 5.72 20.09 25.18
C VAL A 381 7.14 19.59 25.01
N ILE A 382 7.92 20.30 24.20
CA ILE A 382 9.37 20.20 24.25
C ILE A 382 9.76 20.78 25.61
N GLU A 383 10.04 19.91 26.58
CA GLU A 383 10.77 20.33 27.77
C GLU A 383 12.21 20.58 27.35
N ASP A 384 12.50 21.82 26.93
CA ASP A 384 13.87 22.31 26.80
C ASP A 384 14.52 22.22 28.19
N SER A 385 15.34 21.19 28.36
CA SER A 385 16.24 21.07 29.51
C SER A 385 17.49 21.89 29.23
N ASN A 386 17.65 22.99 29.97
CA ASN A 386 18.92 23.69 30.16
C ASN A 386 19.89 22.85 30.98
#